data_AF-A0AAE0TU36-F1
#
_entry.id   AF-A0AAE0TU36-F1
#
_cell.length_a   1.000
_cell.length_b   1.000
_cell.length_c   1.000
_cell.angle_alpha   90.00
_cell.angle_beta   90.00
_cell.angle_gamma   90.00
#
_symmetry.space_group_name_H-M   'P 1'
#
loop_
_entity.id
_entity.type
_entity.pdbx_description
1 polymer ?
#
loop_
_entity_poly.entity_id
_entity_poly.type
_entity_poly.pdbx_seq_one_letter_code
_entity_poly.pdbx_strand_id
1 'polypeptide(L)'
;MTTSLYHEAPSPLHGQGLFANTDLPPGTKVLEERATWRISNKLLKSDTQLLTSFRALRPKDRDSILTFSGGFDDPSSGNKALNTSTKKDAANRLREILDRNAQVEEEGVVIHKTIARVNHACLPNSELSESSDERLAYLFTTVQVKKDEELTINYHEPFAPFPARAKFLGKIYRIPSCRCRLCNLPASERQASDKRRVDILIYLNCLNQAYQSAKHARLRRELPESAFATMAGGVLVMIEKLERLVQEEGISGGPLFAIYGPAFHAAEAIQEMGAARRYARRLVEVGRLLGLGRMVSARAVLIATEEEGEVGKGSEGRGVGGEDVNMEGDGKDGVESENEEDDDDDVESDDDADDSGEDEDDSDGEDLDMADIKHKFDEIEQALSRLGMTRS
;
A
#
# COMPACT_ATOMS: atom_id res chain seq x y z
N MET A 1 -18.34 -18.76 22.17
CA MET A 1 -18.76 -17.61 21.33
C MET A 1 -17.59 -16.63 21.34
N THR A 2 -16.92 -16.44 20.21
CA THR A 2 -15.88 -15.41 20.11
C THR A 2 -16.55 -14.05 20.20
N THR A 3 -16.24 -13.28 21.25
CA THR A 3 -16.73 -11.91 21.40
C THR A 3 -16.20 -11.09 20.24
N SER A 4 -17.07 -10.34 19.56
CA SER A 4 -16.64 -9.41 18.49
C SER A 4 -15.58 -8.44 19.05
N LEU A 5 -14.56 -8.10 18.26
CA LEU A 5 -13.54 -7.11 18.64
C LEU A 5 -14.05 -5.66 18.56
N TYR A 6 -15.20 -5.46 17.92
CA TYR A 6 -15.83 -4.15 17.75
C TYR A 6 -17.34 -4.19 18.00
N HIS A 7 -17.92 -3.01 18.21
CA HIS A 7 -19.36 -2.77 18.22
C HIS A 7 -19.72 -1.52 17.40
N GLU A 8 -20.96 -1.46 16.91
CA GLU A 8 -21.51 -0.26 16.27
C GLU A 8 -22.16 0.64 17.33
N ALA A 9 -21.86 1.94 17.30
CA ALA A 9 -22.48 2.94 18.16
C ALA A 9 -22.57 4.31 17.46
N PRO A 10 -23.40 5.25 17.96
CA PRO A 10 -23.36 6.65 17.52
C PRO A 10 -21.99 7.27 17.81
N SER A 11 -21.40 7.93 16.82
CA SER A 11 -20.13 8.67 16.96
C SER A 11 -20.38 10.10 17.44
N PRO A 12 -19.57 10.62 18.36
CA PRO A 12 -19.65 12.02 18.79
C PRO A 12 -19.21 13.01 17.69
N LEU A 13 -18.42 12.56 16.72
CA LEU A 13 -17.89 13.41 15.65
C LEU A 13 -18.62 13.21 14.32
N HIS A 14 -19.16 12.01 14.10
CA HIS A 14 -19.71 11.53 12.83
C HIS A 14 -21.19 11.10 12.97
N GLY A 15 -21.60 10.07 12.23
CA GLY A 15 -22.92 9.45 12.32
C GLY A 15 -22.89 8.19 13.19
N GLN A 16 -23.01 7.02 12.59
CA GLN A 16 -22.66 5.75 13.23
C GLN A 16 -21.18 5.44 12.99
N GLY A 17 -20.53 4.77 13.94
CA GLY A 17 -19.13 4.37 13.86
C GLY A 17 -18.90 2.97 14.41
N LEU A 18 -17.72 2.41 14.12
CA LEU A 18 -17.21 1.21 14.79
C LEU A 18 -16.31 1.59 15.95
N PHE A 19 -16.47 0.91 17.08
CA PHE A 19 -15.72 1.16 18.31
C PHE A 19 -15.11 -0.14 18.83
N ALA A 20 -13.92 -0.06 19.41
CA ALA A 20 -13.24 -1.24 19.96
C ALA A 20 -13.94 -1.77 21.22
N ASN A 21 -14.19 -3.08 21.31
CA ASN A 21 -14.76 -3.70 22.52
C ASN A 21 -13.72 -3.96 23.63
N THR A 22 -12.45 -3.89 23.30
CA THR A 22 -11.30 -4.16 24.16
C THR A 22 -10.12 -3.30 23.72
N ASP A 23 -9.05 -3.26 24.50
CA ASP A 23 -7.78 -2.72 24.02
C ASP A 23 -7.24 -3.58 22.87
N LEU A 24 -6.88 -2.95 21.76
CA LEU A 24 -6.38 -3.60 20.55
C LEU A 24 -4.95 -3.14 20.26
N PRO A 25 -3.93 -4.02 20.30
CA PRO A 25 -2.56 -3.66 19.94
C PRO A 25 -2.44 -3.38 18.42
N PRO A 26 -1.39 -2.68 17.97
CA PRO A 26 -1.11 -2.52 16.53
C PRO A 26 -1.03 -3.87 15.80
N GLY A 27 -1.51 -3.91 14.55
CA GLY A 27 -1.54 -5.10 13.70
C GLY A 27 -2.69 -6.06 14.02
N THR A 28 -3.65 -5.67 14.86
CA THR A 28 -4.81 -6.51 15.15
C THR A 28 -5.78 -6.49 13.97
N LYS A 29 -6.09 -7.66 13.41
CA LYS A 29 -7.17 -7.82 12.43
C LYS A 29 -8.53 -7.72 13.14
N VAL A 30 -9.16 -6.56 13.07
CA VAL A 30 -10.41 -6.25 13.78
C VAL A 30 -11.62 -6.87 13.07
N LEU A 31 -11.62 -6.81 11.76
CA LEU A 31 -12.72 -7.23 10.90
C LEU A 31 -12.18 -7.91 9.64
N GLU A 32 -12.90 -8.92 9.19
CA GLU A 32 -12.78 -9.55 7.88
C GLU A 32 -14.20 -9.64 7.30
N GLU A 33 -14.44 -9.04 6.15
CA GLU A 33 -15.77 -8.93 5.55
C GLU A 33 -15.72 -9.25 4.05
N ARG A 34 -16.67 -10.08 3.59
CA ARG A 34 -16.89 -10.28 2.15
C ARG A 34 -17.73 -9.16 1.58
N ALA A 35 -17.45 -8.81 0.32
CA ALA A 35 -18.25 -7.88 -0.47
C ALA A 35 -19.75 -8.20 -0.34
N THR A 36 -20.53 -7.22 0.10
CA THR A 36 -21.99 -7.32 0.15
C THR A 36 -22.58 -7.04 -1.22
N TRP A 37 -22.01 -6.09 -1.95
CA TRP A 37 -22.47 -5.73 -3.29
C TRP A 37 -21.29 -5.25 -4.14
N ARG A 38 -20.99 -5.95 -5.22
CA ARG A 38 -19.98 -5.56 -6.22
C ARG A 38 -20.67 -5.13 -7.51
N ILE A 39 -20.20 -4.04 -8.10
CA ILE A 39 -20.84 -3.41 -9.26
C ILE A 39 -19.76 -2.98 -10.24
N SER A 40 -19.81 -3.50 -11.46
CA SER A 40 -18.85 -3.09 -12.48
C SER A 40 -19.16 -1.70 -13.05
N ASN A 41 -18.13 -1.05 -13.60
CA ASN A 41 -18.20 0.26 -14.27
C ASN A 41 -19.27 0.31 -15.37
N LYS A 42 -19.50 -0.82 -16.06
CA LYS A 42 -20.56 -0.94 -17.07
C LYS A 42 -21.95 -0.80 -16.45
N LEU A 43 -22.20 -1.46 -15.31
CA LEU A 43 -23.48 -1.43 -14.62
C LEU A 43 -23.77 -0.07 -13.99
N LEU A 44 -22.74 0.63 -13.48
CA LEU A 44 -22.88 1.97 -12.88
C LEU A 44 -23.45 3.01 -13.88
N LYS A 45 -23.16 2.85 -15.18
CA LYS A 45 -23.63 3.76 -16.24
C LYS A 45 -25.10 3.57 -16.62
N SER A 46 -25.73 2.46 -16.25
CA SER A 46 -27.11 2.13 -16.65
C SER A 46 -28.05 2.09 -15.46
N ASP A 47 -29.00 3.03 -15.40
CA ASP A 47 -30.02 3.09 -14.35
C ASP A 47 -30.78 1.77 -14.19
N THR A 48 -31.09 1.11 -15.31
CA THR A 48 -31.77 -0.20 -15.29
C THR A 48 -30.92 -1.25 -14.60
N GLN A 49 -29.66 -1.35 -15.01
CA GLN A 49 -28.79 -2.44 -14.58
C GLN A 49 -28.35 -2.25 -13.13
N LEU A 50 -28.09 -1.01 -12.72
CA LEU A 50 -27.82 -0.66 -11.32
C LEU A 50 -29.00 -1.02 -10.40
N LEU A 51 -30.22 -0.65 -10.79
CA LEU A 51 -31.40 -0.99 -9.99
C LEU A 51 -31.69 -2.50 -9.97
N THR A 52 -31.48 -3.19 -11.09
CA THR A 52 -31.65 -4.64 -11.16
C THR A 52 -30.61 -5.35 -10.29
N SER A 53 -29.34 -4.95 -10.32
CA SER A 53 -28.30 -5.54 -9.47
C SER A 53 -28.58 -5.28 -7.99
N PHE A 54 -29.05 -4.08 -7.63
CA PHE A 54 -29.45 -3.78 -6.25
C PHE A 54 -30.62 -4.65 -5.78
N ARG A 55 -31.65 -4.83 -6.62
CA ARG A 55 -32.83 -5.66 -6.28
C ARG A 55 -32.47 -7.13 -6.11
N ALA A 56 -31.43 -7.61 -6.79
CA ALA A 56 -30.94 -8.99 -6.67
C ALA A 56 -30.26 -9.29 -5.33
N LEU A 57 -29.85 -8.27 -4.56
CA LEU A 57 -29.32 -8.45 -3.20
C LEU A 57 -30.37 -9.05 -2.26
N ARG A 58 -29.91 -9.70 -1.19
CA ARG A 58 -30.80 -10.18 -0.12
C ARG A 58 -31.53 -8.99 0.52
N PRO A 59 -32.80 -9.14 0.94
CA PRO A 59 -33.57 -8.05 1.55
C PRO A 59 -32.82 -7.34 2.68
N LYS A 60 -32.26 -8.10 3.62
CA LYS A 60 -31.48 -7.56 4.74
C LYS A 60 -30.27 -6.71 4.32
N ASP A 61 -29.63 -7.03 3.20
CA ASP A 61 -28.46 -6.28 2.73
C ASP A 61 -28.90 -5.00 2.02
N ARG A 62 -30.00 -5.05 1.26
CA ARG A 62 -30.61 -3.84 0.70
C ARG A 62 -31.00 -2.87 1.80
N ASP A 63 -31.71 -3.36 2.81
CA ASP A 63 -32.17 -2.54 3.93
C ASP A 63 -30.98 -1.89 4.65
N SER A 64 -29.92 -2.68 4.91
CA SER A 64 -28.66 -2.17 5.48
C SER A 64 -28.03 -1.06 4.63
N ILE A 65 -27.87 -1.27 3.32
CA ILE A 65 -27.25 -0.29 2.42
C ILE A 65 -28.06 1.00 2.34
N LEU A 66 -29.39 0.92 2.41
CA LEU A 66 -30.26 2.10 2.40
C LEU A 66 -30.14 2.94 3.68
N THR A 67 -29.62 2.39 4.77
CA THR A 67 -29.29 3.16 5.97
C THR A 67 -28.02 4.00 5.86
N PHE A 68 -27.20 3.79 4.82
CA PHE A 68 -25.99 4.57 4.62
C PHE A 68 -26.32 6.02 4.24
N SER A 69 -25.45 6.93 4.66
CA SER A 69 -25.61 8.34 4.35
C SER A 69 -25.41 8.55 2.85
N GLY A 70 -26.48 8.90 2.14
CA GLY A 70 -26.42 9.37 0.75
C GLY A 70 -26.56 10.90 0.62
N GLY A 71 -26.40 11.67 1.71
CA GLY A 71 -26.25 13.13 1.59
C GLY A 71 -27.48 14.03 1.68
N PHE A 72 -28.55 13.57 2.31
CA PHE A 72 -29.58 14.47 2.81
C PHE A 72 -29.81 14.18 4.29
N ASP A 73 -29.57 15.19 5.12
CA ASP A 73 -30.02 15.25 6.51
C ASP A 73 -31.55 15.33 6.53
N ASP A 74 -32.18 14.19 6.28
CA ASP A 74 -33.56 13.97 6.69
C ASP A 74 -33.72 12.50 7.12
N PRO A 75 -33.69 12.22 8.43
CA PRO A 75 -34.02 10.92 9.00
C PRO A 75 -35.41 10.39 8.54
N SER A 76 -36.29 11.27 8.05
CA SER A 76 -37.62 10.90 7.54
C SER A 76 -37.67 10.58 6.03
N SER A 77 -36.55 10.75 5.31
CA SER A 77 -36.40 10.39 3.89
C SER A 77 -35.86 8.97 3.66
N GLY A 78 -35.42 8.28 4.72
CA GLY A 78 -34.73 6.98 4.73
C GLY A 78 -35.50 5.76 4.20
N ASN A 79 -36.61 5.94 3.51
CA ASN A 79 -37.30 4.89 2.74
C ASN A 79 -38.25 5.42 1.67
N LYS A 80 -38.50 6.72 1.61
CA LYS A 80 -39.47 7.31 0.67
C LYS A 80 -38.94 7.36 -0.76
N ALA A 81 -37.64 7.63 -0.94
CA ALA A 81 -37.08 7.85 -2.28
C ALA A 81 -37.21 6.64 -3.22
N LEU A 82 -36.92 5.40 -2.80
CA LEU A 82 -37.05 4.25 -3.72
C LEU A 82 -38.50 3.86 -4.03
N ASN A 83 -39.45 4.23 -3.16
CA ASN A 83 -40.85 3.80 -3.27
C ASN A 83 -41.77 4.85 -3.92
N THR A 84 -41.33 6.10 -4.13
CA THR A 84 -42.16 7.17 -4.71
C THR A 84 -41.50 7.99 -5.83
N SER A 85 -40.31 7.64 -6.29
CA SER A 85 -39.54 8.44 -7.28
C SER A 85 -39.35 7.75 -8.62
N THR A 86 -38.95 8.50 -9.65
CA THR A 86 -38.72 7.93 -10.98
C THR A 86 -37.55 6.92 -10.96
N LYS A 87 -37.45 6.06 -11.96
CA LYS A 87 -36.30 5.15 -12.13
C LYS A 87 -34.96 5.89 -12.04
N LYS A 88 -34.89 7.09 -12.60
CA LYS A 88 -33.68 7.92 -12.60
C LYS A 88 -33.34 8.39 -11.19
N ASP A 89 -34.32 8.83 -10.42
CA ASP A 89 -34.12 9.29 -9.04
C ASP A 89 -33.66 8.15 -8.13
N ALA A 90 -34.28 6.98 -8.28
CA ALA A 90 -33.87 5.76 -7.57
C ALA A 90 -32.42 5.36 -7.88
N ALA A 91 -32.03 5.42 -9.17
CA ALA A 91 -30.66 5.11 -9.58
C ALA A 91 -29.65 6.17 -9.08
N ASN A 92 -30.00 7.46 -9.14
CA ASN A 92 -29.16 8.53 -8.61
C ASN A 92 -28.94 8.39 -7.10
N ARG A 93 -29.98 8.01 -6.35
CA ARG A 93 -29.86 7.75 -4.92
C ARG A 93 -28.86 6.64 -4.61
N LEU A 94 -28.88 5.55 -5.39
CA LEU A 94 -27.90 4.46 -5.22
C LEU A 94 -26.49 4.93 -5.56
N ARG A 95 -26.29 5.75 -6.59
CA ARG A 95 -24.98 6.34 -6.91
C ARG A 95 -24.45 7.21 -5.78
N GLU A 96 -25.30 8.05 -5.17
CA GLU A 96 -24.88 8.86 -4.01
C GLU A 96 -24.43 8.01 -2.81
N ILE A 97 -25.07 6.87 -2.59
CA ILE A 97 -24.64 5.92 -1.55
C ILE A 97 -23.31 5.30 -1.94
N LEU A 98 -23.17 4.85 -3.19
CA LEU A 98 -21.93 4.23 -3.69
C LEU A 98 -20.75 5.20 -3.63
N ASP A 99 -20.92 6.44 -4.09
CA ASP A 99 -19.87 7.47 -4.13
C ASP A 99 -19.23 7.75 -2.76
N ARG A 100 -19.89 7.40 -1.65
CA ARG A 100 -19.44 7.71 -0.29
C ARG A 100 -19.14 6.50 0.58
N ASN A 101 -19.63 5.32 0.21
CA ASN A 101 -19.57 4.13 1.06
C ASN A 101 -18.97 2.93 0.32
N ALA A 102 -18.77 3.02 -0.99
CA ALA A 102 -18.11 1.98 -1.75
C ALA A 102 -16.61 2.26 -1.87
N GLN A 103 -15.84 1.19 -1.90
CA GLN A 103 -14.44 1.22 -2.28
C GLN A 103 -14.34 1.09 -3.81
N VAL A 104 -13.34 1.74 -4.38
CA VAL A 104 -13.08 1.70 -5.83
C VAL A 104 -12.20 0.48 -6.12
N GLU A 105 -12.65 -0.34 -7.07
CA GLU A 105 -11.88 -1.45 -7.65
C GLU A 105 -11.54 -1.10 -9.12
N GLU A 106 -10.58 -1.80 -9.73
CA GLU A 106 -10.17 -1.53 -11.12
C GLU A 106 -11.37 -1.54 -12.09
N GLU A 107 -12.24 -2.54 -11.96
CA GLU A 107 -13.39 -2.72 -12.84
C GLU A 107 -14.71 -2.17 -12.28
N GLY A 108 -14.71 -1.45 -11.16
CA GLY A 108 -15.96 -0.97 -10.57
C GLY A 108 -15.87 -0.47 -9.14
N VAL A 109 -16.91 -0.79 -8.36
CA VAL A 109 -17.00 -0.43 -6.95
C VAL A 109 -17.58 -1.57 -6.12
N VAL A 110 -17.21 -1.60 -4.85
CA VAL A 110 -17.65 -2.62 -3.90
C VAL A 110 -18.13 -2.02 -2.59
N ILE A 111 -19.24 -2.51 -2.07
CA ILE A 111 -19.72 -2.20 -0.72
C ILE A 111 -19.44 -3.37 0.21
N HIS A 112 -18.74 -3.06 1.29
CA HIS A 112 -18.59 -3.88 2.49
C HIS A 112 -19.41 -3.20 3.61
N LYS A 113 -20.53 -3.80 4.01
CA LYS A 113 -21.55 -3.06 4.78
C LYS A 113 -21.09 -2.65 6.18
N THR A 114 -20.20 -3.43 6.78
CA THR A 114 -19.67 -3.15 8.12
C THR A 114 -18.48 -2.21 8.02
N ILE A 115 -17.59 -2.41 7.03
CA ILE A 115 -16.48 -1.50 6.74
C ILE A 115 -16.98 -0.09 6.37
N ALA A 116 -18.12 0.03 5.68
CA ALA A 116 -18.76 1.31 5.38
C ALA A 116 -19.17 2.12 6.64
N ARG A 117 -19.13 1.51 7.84
CA ARG A 117 -19.33 2.21 9.13
C ARG A 117 -18.06 2.77 9.74
N VAL A 118 -16.88 2.48 9.19
CA VAL A 118 -15.61 2.97 9.71
C VAL A 118 -15.44 4.43 9.29
N ASN A 119 -15.42 5.34 10.26
CA ASN A 119 -15.39 6.78 10.00
C ASN A 119 -14.01 7.29 9.62
N HIS A 120 -13.98 8.54 9.18
CA HIS A 120 -12.76 9.22 8.78
C HIS A 120 -11.96 9.81 9.96
N ALA A 121 -10.64 9.68 9.91
CA ALA A 121 -9.72 10.62 10.56
C ALA A 121 -8.52 10.92 9.64
N CYS A 122 -8.05 12.18 9.64
CA CYS A 122 -6.89 12.58 8.84
C CYS A 122 -5.55 11.99 9.34
N LEU A 123 -5.57 11.45 10.56
CA LEU A 123 -4.52 10.66 11.18
C LEU A 123 -5.20 9.45 11.84
N PRO A 124 -5.51 8.40 11.06
CA PRO A 124 -6.34 7.29 11.51
C PRO A 124 -5.59 6.35 12.46
N ASN A 125 -6.35 5.52 13.16
CA ASN A 125 -5.82 4.45 14.01
C ASN A 125 -5.97 3.05 13.39
N SER A 126 -6.58 2.96 12.21
CA SER A 126 -6.81 1.73 11.46
C SER A 126 -6.57 1.94 9.97
N GLU A 127 -6.36 0.84 9.25
CA GLU A 127 -6.13 0.79 7.80
C GLU A 127 -7.00 -0.31 7.19
N LEU A 128 -7.51 -0.05 5.98
CA LEU A 128 -8.13 -1.08 5.17
C LEU A 128 -7.09 -1.79 4.31
N SER A 129 -7.21 -3.11 4.25
CA SER A 129 -6.43 -3.96 3.37
C SER A 129 -7.40 -4.90 2.64
N GLU A 130 -7.07 -5.28 1.42
CA GLU A 130 -7.89 -6.17 0.61
C GLU A 130 -7.09 -7.42 0.23
N SER A 131 -7.78 -8.55 0.10
CA SER A 131 -7.17 -9.76 -0.42
C SER A 131 -6.88 -9.61 -1.91
N SER A 132 -5.84 -10.29 -2.40
CA SER A 132 -5.47 -10.27 -3.82
C SER A 132 -6.52 -10.88 -4.76
N ASP A 133 -7.47 -11.65 -4.22
CA ASP A 133 -8.63 -12.15 -4.97
C ASP A 133 -9.85 -11.18 -4.88
N GLU A 134 -9.64 -10.00 -4.30
CA GLU A 134 -10.57 -8.89 -4.07
C GLU A 134 -11.83 -9.24 -3.27
N ARG A 135 -11.99 -10.48 -2.80
CA ARG A 135 -13.27 -10.93 -2.21
C ARG A 135 -13.42 -10.62 -0.73
N LEU A 136 -12.33 -10.26 -0.07
CA LEU A 136 -12.27 -9.99 1.36
C LEU A 136 -11.60 -8.64 1.60
N ALA A 137 -12.27 -7.81 2.38
CA ALA A 137 -11.67 -6.62 2.96
C ALA A 137 -11.42 -6.87 4.45
N TYR A 138 -10.28 -6.35 4.91
CA TYR A 138 -9.77 -6.48 6.25
C TYR A 138 -9.57 -5.10 6.86
N LEU A 139 -9.88 -4.97 8.15
CA LEU A 139 -9.55 -3.78 8.92
C LEU A 139 -8.48 -4.14 9.94
N PHE A 140 -7.33 -3.48 9.87
CA PHE A 140 -6.23 -3.66 10.81
C PHE A 140 -6.03 -2.40 11.64
N THR A 141 -5.75 -2.53 12.94
CA THR A 141 -5.26 -1.42 13.75
C THR A 141 -3.81 -1.09 13.36
N THR A 142 -3.49 0.20 13.21
CA THR A 142 -2.14 0.66 12.86
C THR A 142 -1.36 1.20 14.07
N VAL A 143 -2.10 1.48 15.15
CA VAL A 143 -1.60 1.95 16.44
C VAL A 143 -2.36 1.22 17.56
N GLN A 144 -1.98 1.48 18.81
CA GLN A 144 -2.77 1.00 19.95
C GLN A 144 -4.12 1.72 19.96
N VAL A 145 -5.21 0.95 19.99
CA VAL A 145 -6.58 1.45 20.17
C VAL A 145 -7.08 1.03 21.54
N LYS A 146 -7.70 1.95 22.28
CA LYS A 146 -8.28 1.64 23.60
C LYS A 146 -9.70 1.13 23.47
N LYS A 147 -10.15 0.36 24.47
CA LYS A 147 -11.56 0.01 24.59
C LYS A 147 -12.43 1.27 24.49
N ASP A 148 -13.53 1.16 23.75
CA ASP A 148 -14.51 2.21 23.46
C ASP A 148 -13.97 3.38 22.62
N GLU A 149 -12.74 3.28 22.08
CA GLU A 149 -12.22 4.22 21.10
C GLU A 149 -12.79 3.91 19.70
N GLU A 150 -13.09 4.97 18.94
CA GLU A 150 -13.61 4.86 17.57
C GLU A 150 -12.50 4.38 16.61
N LEU A 151 -12.80 3.37 15.82
CA LEU A 151 -11.96 2.89 14.73
C LEU A 151 -12.15 3.81 13.53
N THR A 152 -11.05 4.33 13.00
CA THR A 152 -11.06 5.31 11.91
C THR A 152 -10.04 4.98 10.83
N ILE A 153 -10.34 5.37 9.59
CA ILE A 153 -9.47 5.22 8.41
C ILE A 153 -9.31 6.57 7.70
N ASN A 154 -8.35 6.67 6.78
CA ASN A 154 -8.23 7.84 5.92
C ASN A 154 -9.13 7.71 4.68
N TYR A 155 -9.83 8.77 4.30
CA TYR A 155 -10.73 8.80 3.14
C TYR A 155 -10.11 9.51 1.93
N HIS A 156 -8.94 10.13 2.11
CA HIS A 156 -8.27 10.94 1.11
C HIS A 156 -6.79 10.57 1.05
N GLU A 157 -6.08 11.11 0.05
CA GLU A 157 -4.65 10.88 -0.12
C GLU A 157 -3.84 11.17 1.15
N PRO A 158 -2.86 10.32 1.49
CA PRO A 158 -1.99 10.56 2.62
C PRO A 158 -1.20 11.87 2.41
N PHE A 159 -0.85 12.54 3.52
CA PHE A 159 -0.04 13.76 3.51
C PHE A 159 -0.67 15.02 2.89
N ALA A 160 -1.94 15.02 2.52
CA ALA A 160 -2.60 16.26 2.08
C ALA A 160 -2.63 17.32 3.21
N PRO A 161 -2.32 18.61 2.94
CA PRO A 161 -2.46 19.70 3.91
C PRO A 161 -3.94 20.07 4.14
N PHE A 162 -4.25 20.77 5.22
CA PHE A 162 -5.61 21.02 5.69
C PHE A 162 -6.55 21.59 4.62
N PRO A 163 -6.17 22.60 3.82
CA PRO A 163 -7.07 23.13 2.78
C PRO A 163 -7.44 22.08 1.73
N ALA A 164 -6.50 21.20 1.36
CA ALA A 164 -6.74 20.12 0.41
C ALA A 164 -7.65 19.05 1.02
N ARG A 165 -7.40 18.64 2.27
CA ARG A 165 -8.25 17.70 3.01
C ARG A 165 -9.69 18.21 3.12
N ALA A 166 -9.86 19.45 3.60
CA ALA A 166 -11.17 20.08 3.78
C ALA A 166 -11.95 20.21 2.46
N LYS A 167 -11.27 20.62 1.37
CA LYS A 167 -11.87 20.70 0.04
C LYS A 167 -12.33 19.33 -0.45
N PHE A 168 -11.49 18.30 -0.33
CA PHE A 168 -11.82 16.95 -0.77
C PHE A 168 -12.97 16.35 0.04
N LEU A 169 -12.88 16.38 1.36
CA LEU A 169 -13.92 15.86 2.27
C LEU A 169 -15.24 16.62 2.11
N GLY A 170 -15.20 17.94 1.93
CA GLY A 170 -16.39 18.75 1.68
C GLY A 170 -17.04 18.45 0.32
N LYS A 171 -16.25 18.16 -0.71
CA LYS A 171 -16.76 17.86 -2.06
C LYS A 171 -17.34 16.44 -2.15
N ILE A 172 -16.58 15.43 -1.71
CA ILE A 172 -16.92 14.02 -1.89
C ILE A 172 -17.86 13.55 -0.78
N TYR A 173 -17.45 13.75 0.48
CA TYR A 173 -18.15 13.20 1.64
C TYR A 173 -19.14 14.19 2.28
N ARG A 174 -19.19 15.44 1.82
CA ARG A 174 -19.98 16.55 2.40
C ARG A 174 -19.63 16.82 3.86
N ILE A 175 -18.35 16.67 4.20
CA ILE A 175 -17.78 17.01 5.50
C ILE A 175 -16.97 18.29 5.33
N PRO A 176 -17.59 19.50 5.38
CA PRO A 176 -16.89 20.76 5.12
C PRO A 176 -15.90 21.12 6.24
N SER A 177 -16.10 20.58 7.44
CA SER A 177 -15.23 20.80 8.60
C SER A 177 -15.00 19.49 9.33
N CYS A 178 -13.91 18.80 8.99
CA CYS A 178 -13.47 17.63 9.73
C CYS A 178 -13.03 18.05 11.14
N ARG A 179 -13.56 17.36 12.15
CA ARG A 179 -13.29 17.64 13.59
C ARG A 179 -12.38 16.60 14.23
N CYS A 180 -11.67 15.80 13.44
CA CYS A 180 -10.70 14.85 13.99
C CYS A 180 -9.57 15.58 14.72
N ARG A 181 -8.83 14.86 15.57
CA ARG A 181 -7.74 15.40 16.39
C ARG A 181 -6.78 16.32 15.60
N LEU A 182 -6.39 15.92 14.40
CA LEU A 182 -5.47 16.68 13.55
C LEU A 182 -6.08 18.00 13.06
N CYS A 183 -7.32 17.98 12.59
CA CYS A 183 -7.99 19.17 12.06
C CYS A 183 -8.39 20.14 13.19
N ASN A 184 -8.65 19.60 14.39
CA ASN A 184 -9.02 20.36 15.58
C ASN A 184 -7.81 20.93 16.35
N LEU A 185 -6.58 20.74 15.86
CA LEU A 185 -5.39 21.36 16.46
C LEU A 185 -5.50 22.90 16.49
N PRO A 186 -4.78 23.57 17.41
CA PRO A 186 -4.56 25.01 17.34
C PRO A 186 -4.00 25.43 15.98
N ALA A 187 -4.29 26.66 15.55
CA ALA A 187 -3.95 27.11 14.19
C ALA A 187 -2.44 27.02 13.88
N SER A 188 -1.58 27.37 14.83
CA SER A 188 -0.12 27.27 14.69
C SER A 188 0.35 25.82 14.54
N GLU A 189 -0.16 24.91 15.37
CA GLU A 189 0.18 23.48 15.31
C GLU A 189 -0.33 22.83 14.03
N ARG A 190 -1.53 23.20 13.57
CA ARG A 190 -2.08 22.74 12.29
C ARG A 190 -1.24 23.23 11.11
N GLN A 191 -0.78 24.49 11.12
CA GLN A 191 0.13 25.01 10.10
C GLN A 191 1.49 24.27 10.11
N ALA A 192 2.02 23.94 11.29
CA ALA A 192 3.24 23.15 11.41
C ALA A 192 3.07 21.73 10.84
N SER A 193 1.94 21.07 11.14
CA SER A 193 1.56 19.78 10.55
C SER A 193 1.43 19.86 9.04
N ASP A 194 0.74 20.89 8.51
CA ASP A 194 0.60 21.08 7.07
C ASP A 194 1.96 21.28 6.40
N LYS A 195 2.88 22.02 7.04
CA LYS A 195 4.26 22.14 6.56
C LYS A 195 4.97 20.79 6.52
N ARG A 196 4.93 20.00 7.61
CA ARG A 196 5.58 18.68 7.63
C ARG A 196 5.03 17.77 6.54
N ARG A 197 3.71 17.76 6.36
CA ARG A 197 3.01 16.98 5.33
C ARG A 197 3.40 17.38 3.90
N VAL A 198 3.53 18.67 3.63
CA VAL A 198 4.04 19.17 2.34
C VAL A 198 5.52 18.80 2.15
N ASP A 199 6.34 18.96 3.19
CA ASP A 199 7.76 18.59 3.14
C ASP A 199 7.92 17.07 2.87
N ILE A 200 7.09 16.21 3.49
CA ILE A 200 7.03 14.77 3.21
C ILE A 200 6.80 14.51 1.72
N LEU A 201 5.77 15.13 1.12
CA LEU A 201 5.48 14.98 -0.31
C LEU A 201 6.65 15.41 -1.19
N ILE A 202 7.32 16.51 -0.85
CA ILE A 202 8.50 17.01 -1.57
C ILE A 202 9.63 15.98 -1.50
N TYR A 203 10.00 15.52 -0.29
CA TYR A 203 11.07 14.54 -0.12
C TYR A 203 10.76 13.21 -0.82
N LEU A 204 9.51 12.73 -0.76
CA LEU A 204 9.09 11.53 -1.48
C LEU A 204 9.28 11.67 -2.99
N ASN A 205 8.85 12.80 -3.56
CA ASN A 205 9.02 13.06 -4.97
C ASN A 205 10.51 13.14 -5.36
N CYS A 206 11.34 13.82 -4.57
CA CYS A 206 12.78 13.89 -4.80
C CYS A 206 13.45 12.51 -4.70
N LEU A 207 13.07 11.65 -3.75
CA LEU A 207 13.61 10.30 -3.63
C LEU A 207 13.20 9.41 -4.81
N ASN A 208 11.95 9.49 -5.24
CA ASN A 208 11.50 8.77 -6.44
C ASN A 208 12.29 9.22 -7.67
N GLN A 209 12.50 10.51 -7.86
CA GLN A 209 13.31 11.02 -8.97
C GLN A 209 14.76 10.54 -8.87
N ALA A 210 15.39 10.64 -7.70
CA ALA A 210 16.75 10.17 -7.49
C ALA A 210 16.90 8.67 -7.77
N TYR A 211 15.92 7.86 -7.34
CA TYR A 211 15.87 6.44 -7.66
C TYR A 211 15.77 6.18 -9.16
N GLN A 212 14.85 6.84 -9.87
CA GLN A 212 14.72 6.69 -11.33
C GLN A 212 16.03 7.08 -12.03
N SER A 213 16.62 8.22 -11.68
CA SER A 213 17.91 8.68 -12.20
C SER A 213 19.04 7.68 -11.94
N ALA A 214 19.11 7.08 -10.75
CA ALA A 214 20.14 6.10 -10.40
C ALA A 214 19.92 4.72 -11.05
N LYS A 215 18.68 4.37 -11.43
CA LYS A 215 18.35 3.16 -12.19
C LYS A 215 18.83 3.24 -13.64
N HIS A 216 18.97 4.44 -14.21
CA HIS A 216 19.59 4.61 -15.52
C HIS A 216 21.09 4.29 -15.43
N ALA A 217 21.46 3.06 -15.82
CA ALA A 217 22.82 2.52 -15.75
C ALA A 217 23.91 3.41 -16.39
N ARG A 218 23.50 4.29 -17.32
CA ARG A 218 24.35 5.26 -18.01
C ARG A 218 24.84 6.38 -17.07
N LEU A 219 23.97 6.96 -16.25
CA LEU A 219 24.32 7.99 -15.25
C LEU A 219 25.37 7.48 -14.27
N ARG A 220 25.29 6.20 -13.88
CA ARG A 220 26.22 5.57 -12.94
C ARG A 220 27.63 5.37 -13.51
N ARG A 221 27.77 5.14 -14.83
CA ARG A 221 29.08 4.98 -15.48
C ARG A 221 29.72 6.31 -15.87
N GLU A 222 28.91 7.34 -16.07
CA GLU A 222 29.35 8.63 -16.60
C GLU A 222 29.55 9.70 -15.50
N LEU A 223 29.00 9.51 -14.30
CA LEU A 223 29.20 10.43 -13.18
C LEU A 223 30.59 10.25 -12.53
N PRO A 224 31.35 11.35 -12.31
CA PRO A 224 32.52 11.33 -11.47
C PRO A 224 32.18 10.84 -10.05
N GLU A 225 33.10 10.07 -9.44
CA GLU A 225 32.92 9.51 -8.09
C GLU A 225 32.51 10.56 -7.05
N SER A 226 33.10 11.77 -7.11
CA SER A 226 32.77 12.88 -6.22
C SER A 226 31.35 13.44 -6.43
N ALA A 227 30.84 13.42 -7.66
CA ALA A 227 29.48 13.84 -7.97
C ALA A 227 28.48 12.80 -7.45
N PHE A 228 28.76 11.51 -7.67
CA PHE A 228 27.98 10.40 -7.13
C PHE A 228 27.94 10.44 -5.59
N ALA A 229 29.08 10.63 -4.93
CA ALA A 229 29.15 10.73 -3.47
C ALA A 229 28.34 11.91 -2.91
N THR A 230 28.34 13.05 -3.60
CA THR A 230 27.52 14.22 -3.22
C THR A 230 26.03 13.90 -3.33
N MET A 231 25.61 13.29 -4.45
CA MET A 231 24.23 12.88 -4.67
C MET A 231 23.78 11.85 -3.63
N ALA A 232 24.60 10.83 -3.37
CA ALA A 232 24.35 9.81 -2.35
C ALA A 232 24.17 10.42 -0.96
N GLY A 233 25.06 11.34 -0.56
CA GLY A 233 24.92 12.10 0.69
C GLY A 233 23.62 12.90 0.76
N GLY A 234 23.22 13.55 -0.34
CA GLY A 234 21.94 14.26 -0.44
C GLY A 234 20.74 13.32 -0.24
N VAL A 235 20.74 12.15 -0.89
CA VAL A 235 19.69 11.13 -0.77
C VAL A 235 19.56 10.63 0.67
N LEU A 236 20.68 10.32 1.34
CA LEU A 236 20.65 9.88 2.74
C LEU A 236 20.04 10.93 3.66
N VAL A 237 20.42 12.21 3.52
CA VAL A 237 19.85 13.27 4.35
C VAL A 237 18.35 13.43 4.07
N MET A 238 17.90 13.31 2.81
CA MET A 238 16.47 13.35 2.48
C MET A 238 15.71 12.20 3.15
N ILE A 239 16.25 10.98 3.12
CA ILE A 239 15.68 9.81 3.76
C ILE A 239 15.55 10.01 5.29
N GLU A 240 16.61 10.50 5.94
CA GLU A 240 16.61 10.77 7.39
C GLU A 240 15.60 11.86 7.78
N LYS A 241 15.52 12.92 6.98
CA LYS A 241 14.53 14.00 7.20
C LYS A 241 13.11 13.46 7.02
N LEU A 242 12.86 12.67 5.99
CA LEU A 242 11.56 12.08 5.73
C LEU A 242 11.11 11.20 6.90
N GLU A 243 12.00 10.34 7.40
CA GLU A 243 11.75 9.51 8.58
C GLU A 243 11.37 10.34 9.81
N ARG A 244 12.13 11.41 10.09
CA ARG A 244 11.84 12.31 11.21
C ARG A 244 10.48 12.97 11.07
N LEU A 245 10.17 13.51 9.88
CA LEU A 245 8.88 14.16 9.63
C LEU A 245 7.71 13.18 9.81
N VAL A 246 7.88 11.94 9.37
CA VAL A 246 6.88 10.87 9.50
C VAL A 246 6.62 10.52 10.97
N GLN A 247 7.69 10.42 11.77
CA GLN A 247 7.60 10.19 13.21
C GLN A 247 6.95 11.37 13.94
N GLU A 248 7.39 12.61 13.66
CA GLU A 248 6.84 13.83 14.27
C GLU A 248 5.35 14.03 13.93
N GLU A 249 4.94 13.67 12.71
CA GLU A 249 3.55 13.75 12.28
C GLU A 249 2.69 12.59 12.81
N GLY A 250 3.31 11.53 13.33
CA GLY A 250 2.62 10.35 13.86
C GLY A 250 1.98 9.48 12.77
N ILE A 251 2.55 9.47 11.56
CA ILE A 251 2.05 8.67 10.44
C ILE A 251 2.26 7.18 10.74
N SER A 252 1.22 6.38 10.50
CA SER A 252 1.20 4.92 10.68
C SER A 252 0.47 4.26 9.51
N GLY A 253 0.51 2.93 9.44
CA GLY A 253 -0.29 2.16 8.47
C GLY A 253 0.24 2.17 7.05
N GLY A 254 -0.68 2.07 6.08
CA GLY A 254 -0.39 1.96 4.65
C GLY A 254 0.52 3.06 4.10
N PRO A 255 0.39 4.34 4.51
CA PRO A 255 1.27 5.42 4.06
C PRO A 255 2.77 5.15 4.29
N LEU A 256 3.15 4.33 5.27
CA LEU A 256 4.54 3.96 5.51
C LEU A 256 5.15 3.13 4.36
N PHE A 257 4.35 2.40 3.58
CA PHE A 257 4.83 1.74 2.36
C PHE A 257 5.31 2.74 1.31
N ALA A 258 4.54 3.81 1.11
CA ALA A 258 4.88 4.88 0.18
C ALA A 258 6.15 5.64 0.60
N ILE A 259 6.58 5.49 1.86
CA ILE A 259 7.79 6.10 2.42
C ILE A 259 8.97 5.15 2.36
N TYR A 260 8.83 3.97 2.95
CA TYR A 260 9.95 3.04 3.09
C TYR A 260 10.32 2.36 1.77
N GLY A 261 9.39 2.22 0.83
CA GLY A 261 9.64 1.69 -0.52
C GLY A 261 10.65 2.54 -1.28
N PRO A 262 10.33 3.82 -1.55
CA PRO A 262 11.26 4.74 -2.18
C PRO A 262 12.58 4.91 -1.40
N ALA A 263 12.54 4.97 -0.07
CA ALA A 263 13.76 5.07 0.74
C ALA A 263 14.66 3.84 0.59
N PHE A 264 14.09 2.63 0.58
CA PHE A 264 14.81 1.38 0.31
C PHE A 264 15.45 1.40 -1.07
N HIS A 265 14.66 1.70 -2.11
CA HIS A 265 15.14 1.71 -3.49
C HIS A 265 16.20 2.78 -3.75
N ALA A 266 16.03 3.98 -3.20
CA ALA A 266 17.02 5.04 -3.31
C ALA A 266 18.31 4.67 -2.58
N ALA A 267 18.23 4.10 -1.38
CA ALA A 267 19.41 3.62 -0.63
C ALA A 267 20.15 2.49 -1.36
N GLU A 268 19.43 1.53 -1.94
CA GLU A 268 20.02 0.46 -2.75
C GLU A 268 20.73 1.04 -3.99
N ALA A 269 20.09 1.99 -4.68
CA ALA A 269 20.64 2.59 -5.89
C ALA A 269 21.93 3.38 -5.64
N ILE A 270 22.09 3.98 -4.46
CA ILE A 270 23.33 4.66 -4.04
C ILE A 270 24.33 3.74 -3.33
N GLN A 271 24.05 2.43 -3.23
CA GLN A 271 24.86 1.41 -2.56
C GLN A 271 25.05 1.58 -1.05
N GLU A 272 24.17 2.32 -0.39
CA GLU A 272 24.16 2.50 1.06
C GLU A 272 23.42 1.33 1.72
N MET A 273 24.05 0.15 1.71
CA MET A 273 23.42 -1.11 2.09
C MET A 273 22.93 -1.15 3.54
N GLY A 274 23.58 -0.42 4.46
CA GLY A 274 23.10 -0.26 5.83
C GLY A 274 21.75 0.45 5.91
N ALA A 275 21.57 1.52 5.12
CA ALA A 275 20.30 2.22 5.00
C ALA A 275 19.26 1.37 4.25
N ALA A 276 19.64 0.73 3.14
CA ALA A 276 18.76 -0.16 2.40
C ALA A 276 18.20 -1.28 3.30
N ARG A 277 19.06 -1.96 4.06
CA ARG A 277 18.64 -3.00 5.01
C ARG A 277 17.69 -2.49 6.09
N ARG A 278 17.95 -1.30 6.63
CA ARG A 278 17.07 -0.67 7.62
C ARG A 278 15.66 -0.46 7.05
N TYR A 279 15.53 0.11 5.86
CA TYR A 279 14.20 0.36 5.25
C TYR A 279 13.54 -0.91 4.72
N ALA A 280 14.32 -1.89 4.26
CA ALA A 280 13.83 -3.21 3.91
C ALA A 280 13.16 -3.91 5.12
N ARG A 281 13.80 -3.91 6.29
CA ARG A 281 13.22 -4.46 7.52
C ARG A 281 11.91 -3.77 7.91
N ARG A 282 11.85 -2.44 7.78
CA ARG A 282 10.62 -1.68 8.06
C ARG A 282 9.50 -1.96 7.07
N LEU A 283 9.80 -2.12 5.78
CA LEU A 283 8.82 -2.55 4.80
C LEU A 283 8.23 -3.91 5.14
N VAL A 284 9.08 -4.88 5.50
CA VAL A 284 8.64 -6.21 5.94
C VAL A 284 7.76 -6.12 7.19
N GLU A 285 8.14 -5.30 8.16
CA GLU A 285 7.36 -5.09 9.38
C GLU A 285 5.97 -4.50 9.09
N VAL A 286 5.89 -3.42 8.31
CA VAL A 286 4.62 -2.80 7.92
C VAL A 286 3.77 -3.78 7.11
N GLY A 287 4.38 -4.52 6.17
CA GLY A 287 3.67 -5.53 5.40
C GLY A 287 3.13 -6.66 6.23
N ARG A 288 3.87 -7.11 7.26
CA ARG A 288 3.35 -8.09 8.21
C ARG A 288 2.20 -7.53 9.05
N LEU A 289 2.33 -6.29 9.54
CA LEU A 289 1.30 -5.65 10.38
C LEU A 289 -0.05 -5.50 9.65
N LEU A 290 -0.02 -5.23 8.35
CA LEU A 290 -1.21 -4.96 7.55
C LEU A 290 -1.69 -6.15 6.72
N GLY A 291 -1.07 -7.32 6.87
CA GLY A 291 -1.34 -8.48 6.00
C GLY A 291 -0.94 -8.27 4.54
N LEU A 292 -0.14 -7.24 4.25
CA LEU A 292 0.34 -6.84 2.92
C LEU A 292 1.73 -7.40 2.58
N GLY A 293 2.10 -8.55 3.15
CA GLY A 293 3.41 -9.16 2.92
C GLY A 293 3.73 -9.41 1.44
N ARG A 294 2.71 -9.65 0.60
CA ARG A 294 2.85 -9.80 -0.86
C ARG A 294 3.21 -8.50 -1.59
N MET A 295 2.94 -7.35 -0.99
CA MET A 295 3.31 -6.04 -1.56
C MET A 295 4.77 -5.69 -1.28
N VAL A 296 5.44 -6.42 -0.39
CA VAL A 296 6.87 -6.23 -0.11
C VAL A 296 7.67 -6.94 -1.20
N SER A 297 8.57 -6.22 -1.87
CA SER A 297 9.38 -6.81 -2.94
C SER A 297 10.25 -7.96 -2.43
N ALA A 298 10.41 -9.02 -3.22
CA ALA A 298 11.28 -10.15 -2.87
C ALA A 298 12.71 -9.68 -2.54
N ARG A 299 13.20 -8.67 -3.27
CA ARG A 299 14.50 -8.05 -3.03
C ARG A 299 14.60 -7.40 -1.64
N ALA A 300 13.58 -6.68 -1.19
CA ALA A 300 13.53 -6.13 0.17
C ALA A 300 13.49 -7.25 1.23
N VAL A 301 12.72 -8.33 1.00
CA VAL A 301 12.68 -9.48 1.93
C VAL A 301 14.06 -10.12 2.08
N LEU A 302 14.77 -10.34 0.97
CA LEU A 302 16.13 -10.90 0.97
C LEU A 302 17.10 -9.99 1.74
N ILE A 303 17.18 -8.71 1.39
CA ILE A 303 18.10 -7.76 2.06
C ILE A 303 17.76 -7.63 3.56
N ALA A 304 16.48 -7.65 3.93
CA ALA A 304 16.07 -7.55 5.33
C ALA A 304 16.54 -8.73 6.20
N THR A 305 16.70 -9.91 5.58
CA THR A 305 17.02 -11.19 6.23
C THR A 305 18.50 -11.56 6.17
N GLU A 306 19.31 -10.88 5.35
CA GLU A 306 20.77 -11.00 5.39
C GLU A 306 21.31 -10.59 6.77
N GLU A 307 21.98 -11.52 7.46
CA GLU A 307 22.73 -11.24 8.69
C GLU A 307 23.90 -10.30 8.37
N GLU A 308 24.30 -9.47 9.34
CA GLU A 308 25.50 -8.65 9.24
C GLU A 308 26.72 -9.57 9.21
N GLY A 309 27.09 -10.05 8.02
CA GLY A 309 28.37 -10.71 7.81
C GLY A 309 29.48 -9.76 8.21
N GLU A 310 30.29 -10.16 9.20
CA GLU A 310 31.52 -9.50 9.62
C GLU A 310 32.44 -9.28 8.40
N VAL A 311 32.40 -8.10 7.78
CA VAL A 311 33.45 -7.68 6.85
C VAL A 311 34.40 -6.79 7.65
N GLY A 312 35.30 -7.46 8.36
CA GLY A 312 36.26 -6.82 9.24
C GLY A 312 37.29 -7.77 9.82
N LYS A 313 38.05 -8.48 8.98
CA LYS A 313 39.46 -8.88 9.23
C LYS A 313 40.07 -9.44 7.95
N GLY A 314 40.91 -8.63 7.30
CA GLY A 314 41.91 -9.14 6.38
C GLY A 314 43.11 -9.70 7.14
N SER A 315 43.69 -10.78 6.65
CA SER A 315 45.14 -10.92 6.42
C SER A 315 45.47 -12.31 5.87
N GLU A 316 46.00 -12.33 4.65
CA GLU A 316 47.21 -13.07 4.24
C GLU A 316 47.26 -14.61 4.31
N GLY A 317 47.50 -15.22 3.14
CA GLY A 317 48.75 -15.97 2.94
C GLY A 317 48.69 -17.51 2.82
N ARG A 318 48.74 -17.99 1.57
CA ARG A 318 49.49 -19.15 1.03
C ARG A 318 49.77 -20.38 1.93
N GLY A 319 49.43 -21.56 1.42
CA GLY A 319 50.13 -22.82 1.74
C GLY A 319 49.62 -24.01 0.93
N VAL A 320 50.49 -24.59 0.10
CA VAL A 320 50.30 -25.77 -0.76
C VAL A 320 50.75 -27.05 -0.02
N GLY A 321 50.14 -28.19 -0.34
CA GLY A 321 50.57 -29.57 -0.01
C GLY A 321 49.42 -30.34 0.65
N GLY A 322 48.96 -31.51 0.21
CA GLY A 322 49.60 -32.61 -0.50
C GLY A 322 49.49 -33.88 0.37
N GLU A 323 49.10 -34.99 -0.25
CA GLU A 323 49.19 -36.40 0.20
C GLU A 323 47.96 -37.08 0.88
N ASP A 324 47.31 -37.88 0.04
CA ASP A 324 46.86 -39.28 0.17
C ASP A 324 46.99 -40.00 1.54
N VAL A 325 45.90 -40.67 1.96
CA VAL A 325 45.97 -42.05 2.49
C VAL A 325 44.66 -42.81 2.19
N ASN A 326 44.80 -43.94 1.47
CA ASN A 326 43.85 -45.03 1.29
C ASN A 326 43.51 -45.74 2.61
N MET A 327 42.28 -46.23 2.79
CA MET A 327 42.09 -47.62 3.26
C MET A 327 40.69 -48.19 2.98
N GLU A 328 40.74 -49.43 2.52
CA GLU A 328 39.73 -50.39 2.09
C GLU A 328 38.69 -50.77 3.16
N GLY A 329 37.58 -51.38 2.73
CA GLY A 329 36.71 -52.16 3.63
C GLY A 329 35.38 -52.62 3.03
N ASP A 330 35.44 -53.75 2.33
CA ASP A 330 34.38 -54.65 1.81
C ASP A 330 33.02 -54.74 2.53
N GLY A 331 31.99 -55.09 1.75
CA GLY A 331 30.76 -55.71 2.27
C GLY A 331 29.64 -55.85 1.25
N LYS A 332 29.62 -57.00 0.55
CA LYS A 332 28.58 -57.46 -0.40
C LYS A 332 27.28 -57.88 0.30
N ASP A 333 26.18 -57.82 -0.46
CA ASP A 333 25.11 -58.84 -0.66
C ASP A 333 23.88 -58.06 -1.19
N GLY A 334 23.21 -58.31 -2.31
CA GLY A 334 22.97 -59.54 -3.07
C GLY A 334 21.46 -59.84 -3.07
N VAL A 335 20.90 -60.28 -4.21
CA VAL A 335 19.54 -60.87 -4.44
C VAL A 335 18.48 -59.85 -4.93
N GLU A 336 18.25 -59.71 -6.25
CA GLU A 336 17.36 -60.47 -7.19
C GLU A 336 15.95 -59.85 -7.28
N SER A 337 15.62 -59.23 -8.44
CA SER A 337 14.69 -59.71 -9.51
C SER A 337 13.24 -59.89 -9.04
N GLU A 338 12.24 -59.34 -9.72
CA GLU A 338 11.69 -59.87 -10.98
C GLU A 338 10.92 -58.82 -11.78
N ASN A 339 10.87 -59.07 -13.09
CA ASN A 339 10.10 -58.41 -14.14
C ASN A 339 8.64 -58.89 -14.14
N GLU A 340 7.75 -58.08 -14.74
CA GLU A 340 6.61 -58.43 -15.62
C GLU A 340 6.01 -57.05 -16.04
N GLU A 341 6.13 -56.55 -17.28
CA GLU A 341 5.42 -56.94 -18.54
C GLU A 341 3.89 -57.07 -18.28
N ASP A 342 2.94 -56.45 -18.98
CA ASP A 342 2.88 -55.67 -20.23
C ASP A 342 1.48 -54.97 -20.29
N ASP A 343 1.24 -54.28 -21.41
CA ASP A 343 -0.04 -53.98 -22.08
C ASP A 343 -0.58 -52.54 -22.01
N ASP A 344 -0.14 -51.78 -23.04
CA ASP A 344 -0.96 -51.24 -24.14
C ASP A 344 -2.28 -50.50 -23.82
N ASP A 345 -2.35 -49.24 -24.28
CA ASP A 345 -3.36 -48.85 -25.27
C ASP A 345 -3.02 -47.49 -25.91
N ASP A 346 -2.91 -47.53 -27.24
CA ASP A 346 -2.82 -46.42 -28.18
C ASP A 346 -4.05 -45.50 -28.12
N VAL A 347 -3.87 -44.18 -28.15
CA VAL A 347 -4.74 -43.27 -28.94
C VAL A 347 -3.94 -42.06 -29.44
N GLU A 348 -3.68 -42.12 -30.75
CA GLU A 348 -3.65 -41.09 -31.79
C GLU A 348 -3.20 -39.64 -31.47
N SER A 349 -2.16 -39.31 -32.22
CA SER A 349 -1.67 -38.02 -32.70
C SER A 349 -2.74 -37.04 -33.16
N ASP A 350 -2.52 -35.76 -32.87
CA ASP A 350 -2.70 -34.70 -33.86
C ASP A 350 -1.54 -33.69 -33.72
N ASP A 351 -0.89 -33.50 -34.86
CA ASP A 351 0.15 -32.51 -35.12
C ASP A 351 -0.42 -31.08 -34.98
N ASP A 352 0.32 -30.18 -34.35
CA ASP A 352 0.41 -28.80 -34.82
C ASP A 352 1.71 -28.15 -34.32
N ALA A 353 2.41 -27.57 -35.29
CA ALA A 353 3.76 -27.07 -35.23
C ALA A 353 3.87 -25.63 -34.69
N ASP A 354 5.08 -25.33 -34.20
CA ASP A 354 5.77 -24.04 -34.24
C ASP A 354 4.96 -22.76 -33.91
N ASP A 355 5.21 -22.20 -32.72
CA ASP A 355 5.60 -20.79 -32.59
C ASP A 355 6.27 -20.53 -31.23
N SER A 356 7.61 -20.57 -31.20
CA SER A 356 8.40 -20.11 -30.07
C SER A 356 8.53 -18.58 -30.15
N GLY A 357 7.54 -17.88 -29.60
CA GLY A 357 7.61 -16.46 -29.33
C GLY A 357 8.49 -16.19 -28.11
N GLU A 358 9.77 -15.92 -28.34
CA GLU A 358 10.61 -15.18 -27.40
C GLU A 358 10.08 -13.74 -27.37
N ASP A 359 9.41 -13.35 -26.28
CA ASP A 359 9.03 -11.96 -26.03
C ASP A 359 10.31 -11.14 -25.79
N GLU A 360 10.86 -10.57 -26.87
CA GLU A 360 11.79 -9.46 -26.82
C GLU A 360 11.09 -8.25 -26.23
N ASP A 361 11.48 -7.87 -25.01
CA ASP A 361 11.16 -6.60 -24.35
C ASP A 361 11.76 -5.43 -25.20
N ASP A 362 11.06 -5.06 -26.27
CA ASP A 362 11.25 -3.79 -26.99
C ASP A 362 10.68 -2.65 -26.13
N SER A 363 11.37 -2.33 -25.03
CA SER A 363 11.24 -1.01 -24.44
C SER A 363 12.02 -0.04 -25.33
N ASP A 364 11.29 0.66 -26.21
CA ASP A 364 11.76 1.86 -26.88
C ASP A 364 12.37 2.81 -25.83
N GLY A 365 13.70 2.76 -25.74
CA GLY A 365 14.47 3.72 -24.97
C GLY A 365 14.33 5.06 -25.65
N GLU A 366 13.36 5.86 -25.21
CA GLU A 366 13.39 7.30 -25.48
C GLU A 366 14.77 7.80 -25.06
N ASP A 367 15.58 8.22 -26.03
CA ASP A 367 16.85 8.91 -25.81
C ASP A 367 16.53 10.19 -25.03
N LEU A 368 16.51 10.09 -23.70
CA LEU A 368 16.32 11.23 -22.82
C LEU A 368 17.51 12.16 -23.00
N ASP A 369 17.22 13.36 -23.50
CA ASP A 369 18.18 14.41 -23.76
C ASP A 369 19.02 14.67 -22.50
N MET A 370 20.35 14.69 -22.66
CA MET A 370 21.28 15.04 -21.58
C MET A 370 20.99 16.44 -21.00
N ALA A 371 20.36 17.33 -21.77
CA ALA A 371 19.85 18.60 -21.28
C ALA A 371 18.71 18.43 -20.25
N ASP A 372 17.80 17.47 -20.43
CA ASP A 372 16.70 17.19 -19.51
C ASP A 372 17.20 16.55 -18.21
N ILE A 373 18.20 15.67 -18.31
CA ILE A 373 18.84 15.08 -17.13
C ILE A 373 19.54 16.17 -16.31
N LYS A 374 20.32 17.03 -16.97
CA LYS A 374 21.01 18.15 -16.32
C LYS A 374 20.01 19.13 -15.69
N HIS A 375 18.91 19.44 -16.37
CA HIS A 375 17.85 20.30 -15.84
C HIS A 375 17.22 19.71 -14.56
N LYS A 376 16.95 18.40 -14.53
CA LYS A 376 16.43 17.72 -13.33
C LYS A 376 17.44 17.73 -12.18
N PHE A 377 18.73 17.59 -12.47
CA PHE A 377 19.78 17.75 -11.45
C PHE A 377 19.86 19.18 -10.91
N ASP A 378 19.75 20.19 -11.77
CA ASP A 378 19.72 21.60 -11.37
C ASP A 378 18.47 21.91 -10.53
N GLU A 379 17.32 21.29 -10.81
CA GLU A 379 16.10 21.38 -9.98
C GLU A 379 16.28 20.75 -8.60
N ILE A 380 16.94 19.59 -8.52
CA ILE A 380 17.26 18.92 -7.26
C ILE A 380 18.28 19.76 -6.48
N GLU A 381 19.33 20.27 -7.11
CA GLU A 381 20.31 21.16 -6.46
C GLU A 381 19.66 22.46 -5.98
N GLN A 382 18.74 23.05 -6.76
CA GLN A 382 17.96 24.21 -6.33
C GLN A 382 17.04 23.86 -5.16
N ALA A 383 16.41 22.69 -5.15
CA ALA A 383 15.61 22.22 -4.03
C ALA A 383 16.47 22.04 -2.77
N LEU A 384 17.63 21.40 -2.89
CA LEU A 384 18.60 21.23 -1.79
C LEU A 384 19.14 22.59 -1.30
N SER A 385 19.43 23.52 -2.20
CA SER A 385 19.88 24.88 -1.88
C SER A 385 18.81 25.70 -1.16
N ARG A 386 17.54 25.64 -1.61
CA ARG A 386 16.38 26.25 -0.90
C ARG A 386 16.19 25.67 0.50
N LEU A 387 16.66 24.45 0.74
CA LEU A 387 16.63 23.78 2.03
C LEU A 387 17.88 24.05 2.89
N GLY A 388 18.76 24.95 2.47
CA GLY A 388 19.99 25.30 3.19
C GLY A 388 21.05 24.19 3.16
N MET A 389 20.94 23.27 2.21
CA MET A 389 21.82 22.11 2.05
C MET A 389 22.71 22.30 0.81
N THR A 390 23.57 23.33 0.82
CA THR A 390 24.63 23.46 -0.19
C THR A 390 25.94 22.89 0.36
N ARG A 391 26.78 22.35 -0.54
CA ARG A 391 28.13 21.85 -0.25
C ARG A 391 28.89 22.80 0.70
N SER A 392 29.40 22.27 1.80
CA SER A 392 30.67 22.70 2.39
C SER A 392 31.80 21.90 1.77
#